data_AF-A0A952DCT4-F1
#
_entry.id   AF-A0A952DCT4-F1
#
_cell.length_a   1.000
_cell.length_b   1.000
_cell.length_c   1.000
_cell.angle_alpha   90.00
_cell.angle_beta   90.00
_cell.angle_gamma   90.00
#
_symmetry.space_group_name_H-M   'P 1'
#
loop_
_entity.id
_entity.type
_entity.pdbx_description
1 polymer ?
#
loop_
_entity_poly.entity_id
_entity_poly.type
_entity_poly.pdbx_seq_one_letter_code
_entity_poly.pdbx_strand_id
1 'polypeptide(L)' 'MNATTKTNRRLTPGTLVVSREDGEPGRIVRVCTFRRNGIDAWSYLVQIATGREIWEVGELFVPTPA' A
#
# COMPACT_ATOMS: atom_id res chain seq x y z
N MET A 1 0.17 -0.83 19.05
CA MET A 1 -0.15 -0.07 17.82
C MET A 1 1.06 -0.11 16.90
N ASN A 2 1.06 -1.04 15.93
CA ASN A 2 2.25 -1.41 15.16
C ASN A 2 2.73 -0.27 14.25
N ALA A 3 3.95 0.22 14.51
CA ALA A 3 4.62 1.30 13.78
C ALA A 3 4.64 1.07 12.24
N THR A 4 4.63 -0.18 11.79
CA THR A 4 4.58 -0.59 10.38
C THR A 4 3.38 -0.02 9.64
N THR A 5 2.22 0.12 10.30
CA THR A 5 1.02 0.69 9.66
C THR A 5 1.09 2.20 9.48
N LYS A 6 2.02 2.90 10.15
CA LYS A 6 2.19 4.35 9.98
C LYS A 6 2.99 4.65 8.71
N THR A 7 4.03 3.87 8.42
CA THR A 7 4.87 4.01 7.22
C THR A 7 4.06 3.78 5.94
N ASN A 8 3.11 2.83 5.97
CA ASN A 8 2.30 2.48 4.80
C ASN A 8 1.18 3.49 4.47
N ARG A 9 0.98 4.55 5.27
CA ARG A 9 -0.10 5.52 5.07
C ARG A 9 0.23 6.64 4.09
N ARG A 10 1.50 6.79 3.72
CA ARG A 10 1.96 7.88 2.84
C ARG A 10 2.89 7.35 1.77
N LEU A 11 2.45 6.31 1.07
CA LEU A 11 3.21 5.72 -0.02
C LEU A 11 3.04 6.57 -1.28
N THR A 12 4.15 6.78 -1.97
CA THR A 12 4.17 7.48 -3.25
C THR A 12 3.88 6.51 -4.39
N PRO A 13 3.25 6.97 -5.48
CA PRO A 13 3.20 6.23 -6.74
C PRO A 13 4.59 5.71 -7.15
N GLY A 14 4.64 4.47 -7.63
CA GLY A 14 5.86 3.75 -7.95
C GLY A 14 6.45 2.94 -6.81
N THR A 15 5.99 3.13 -5.56
CA THR A 15 6.50 2.37 -4.41
C THR A 15 6.17 0.88 -4.56
N LEU A 16 7.18 0.03 -4.38
CA LEU A 16 7.01 -1.42 -4.29
C LEU A 16 6.37 -1.77 -2.94
N VAL A 17 5.30 -2.56 -3.00
CA VAL A 17 4.60 -3.10 -1.84
C VAL A 17 4.37 -4.59 -2.04
N VAL A 18 4.11 -5.30 -0.96
CA VAL A 18 3.80 -6.72 -0.98
C VAL A 18 2.52 -6.94 -0.18
N SER A 19 1.61 -7.75 -0.72
CA SER A 19 0.41 -8.19 -0.03
C SER A 19 0.79 -9.03 1.18
N ARG A 20 0.16 -8.78 2.32
CA ARG A 20 0.35 -9.55 3.55
C ARG A 20 -0.41 -10.87 3.53
N GLU A 21 -1.46 -10.96 2.72
CA GLU A 21 -2.31 -12.16 2.67
C GLU A 21 -1.64 -13.26 1.86
N ASP A 22 -1.21 -12.94 0.64
CA ASP A 22 -0.67 -13.92 -0.31
C ASP A 22 0.85 -13.78 -0.54
N GLY A 23 1.44 -12.65 -0.14
CA GLY A 23 2.84 -12.36 -0.45
C GLY A 23 3.06 -11.86 -1.88
N GLU A 24 1.99 -11.58 -2.62
CA GLU A 24 2.10 -11.07 -3.99
C GLU A 24 2.71 -9.66 -4.02
N PRO A 25 3.73 -9.41 -4.87
CA PRO A 25 4.30 -8.08 -5.02
C PRO A 25 3.46 -7.20 -5.96
N GLY A 26 3.33 -5.94 -5.60
CA GLY A 26 2.64 -4.94 -6.40
C GLY A 26 3.31 -3.57 -6.32
N ARG A 27 2.94 -2.67 -7.24
CA ARG A 27 3.41 -1.28 -7.23
C ARG A 27 2.26 -0.31 -7.04
N ILE A 28 2.42 0.63 -6.12
CA ILE A 28 1.44 1.71 -5.92
C ILE A 28 1.32 2.52 -7.21
N VAL A 29 0.11 2.64 -7.75
CA VAL A 29 -0.20 3.52 -8.88
C VAL A 29 -0.67 4.88 -8.38
N ARG A 30 -1.57 4.89 -7.39
CA ARG A 30 -2.14 6.10 -6.80
C ARG A 30 -2.89 5.80 -5.51
N VAL A 31 -3.14 6.84 -4.71
CA VAL A 31 -4.09 6.76 -3.59
C VAL A 31 -5.52 6.74 -4.14
N CYS A 32 -6.35 5.82 -3.66
CA CYS A 32 -7.78 5.78 -3.99
C CYS A 32 -8.59 6.65 -3.04
N THR A 33 -8.37 6.48 -1.74
CA THR A 33 -9.14 7.14 -0.68
C THR A 33 -8.21 7.62 0.42
N PHE A 34 -8.48 8.82 0.95
CA PHE A 34 -7.80 9.38 2.11
C PHE A 34 -8.62 9.17 3.38
N ARG A 35 -7.94 9.07 4.52
CA ARG A 35 -8.54 9.10 5.86
C ARG A 35 -9.11 10.47 6.16
N ARG A 36 -9.88 10.55 7.25
CA ARG A 36 -10.48 11.79 7.77
C ARG A 36 -9.48 12.93 8.03
N ASN A 37 -8.19 12.62 8.20
CA ASN A 37 -7.14 13.64 8.32
C ASN A 37 -6.69 14.24 6.99
N GLY A 38 -7.17 13.73 5.85
CA GLY A 38 -6.86 14.22 4.50
C GLY A 38 -5.43 13.94 4.03
N ILE A 39 -4.60 13.27 4.82
CA ILE A 39 -3.18 13.07 4.52
C ILE A 39 -2.82 11.58 4.45
N ASP A 40 -3.36 10.78 5.37
CA ASP A 40 -3.08 9.35 5.38
C ASP A 40 -3.99 8.66 4.37
N ALA A 41 -3.42 7.84 3.49
CA ALA A 41 -4.19 6.95 2.64
C ALA A 41 -4.98 5.95 3.50
N TRP A 42 -6.17 5.60 3.00
CA TRP A 42 -6.94 4.46 3.46
C TRP A 42 -6.66 3.23 2.57
N SER A 43 -6.67 3.45 1.25
CA SER A 43 -6.43 2.42 0.24
C SER A 43 -5.66 2.97 -0.96
N TYR A 44 -4.96 2.07 -1.64
CA TYR A 44 -4.18 2.37 -2.82
C TYR A 44 -4.62 1.51 -4.00
N LEU A 45 -4.52 2.06 -5.19
CA LEU A 45 -4.54 1.28 -6.42
C LEU A 45 -3.13 0.71 -6.61
N VAL A 46 -3.04 -0.61 -6.68
CA VAL A 46 -1.79 -1.36 -6.85
C VAL A 46 -1.82 -2.06 -8.20
N GLN A 47 -0.75 -1.91 -8.97
CA GLN A 47 -0.51 -2.69 -10.17
C GLN A 47 0.20 -3.98 -9.78
N ILE A 48 -0.45 -5.10 -10.07
CA ILE A 48 0.06 -6.46 -9.89
C ILE A 48 0.26 -7.14 -11.25
N ALA A 49 0.73 -8.38 -11.25
CA ALA A 49 1.02 -9.14 -12.47
C ALA A 49 -0.23 -9.40 -13.33
N THR A 50 -1.37 -9.68 -12.67
CA THR A 50 -2.63 -10.01 -13.36
C THR A 50 -3.47 -8.78 -13.73
N GLY A 51 -3.15 -7.60 -13.20
CA GLY A 51 -3.95 -6.40 -13.40
C GLY A 51 -3.75 -5.33 -12.33
N ARG A 52 -4.81 -4.59 -12.04
CA ARG A 52 -4.83 -3.55 -11.01
C ARG A 52 -5.87 -3.88 -9.97
N GLU A 53 -5.49 -3.71 -8.71
CA GLU A 53 -6.33 -4.02 -7.57
C GLU A 53 -6.28 -2.90 -6.54
N ILE A 54 -7.28 -2.84 -5.67
CA ILE A 54 -7.33 -1.88 -4.57
C ILE A 54 -6.94 -2.61 -3.30
N TRP A 55 -5.85 -2.19 -2.67
CA TRP A 55 -5.37 -2.75 -1.41
C TRP A 55 -5.47 -1.70 -0.30
N GLU A 56 -5.98 -2.09 0.85
CA GLU A 56 -5.99 -1.26 2.06
C GLU A 56 -4.59 -1.19 2.67
N VAL A 57 -4.30 -0.08 3.36
CA VAL A 57 -3.00 0.14 4.00
C VAL A 57 -2.62 -0.96 5.00
N GLY A 58 -3.61 -1.64 5.59
CA GLY A 58 -3.41 -2.72 6.55
C GLY A 58 -3.00 -4.04 5.90
N GLU A 59 -3.32 -4.23 4.62
CA GLU A 59 -3.14 -5.46 3.85
C GLU A 59 -1.79 -5.50 3.13
N LEU A 60 -1.06 -4.39 3.09
CA LEU A 60 0.21 -4.29 2.39
C LEU A 60 1.36 -3.88 3.32
N PHE A 61 2.58 -4.16 2.89
CA PHE A 61 3.80 -3.63 3.51
C PHE A 61 4.86 -3.27 2.46
N VAL A 62 5.71 -2.30 2.80
CA VAL A 62 6.89 -1.99 2.02
C VAL A 62 7.99 -2.98 2.41
N PRO A 63 8.51 -3.82 1.50
CA PRO A 63 9.63 -4.68 1.81
C PRO A 63 10.88 -3.81 2.03
N THR A 64 11.51 -3.93 3.19
CA THR A 64 12.82 -3.29 3.45
C THR A 64 13.92 -4.11 2.77
N PRO A 65 14.81 -3.49 1.97
CA PRO A 65 16.01 -4.18 1.52
C PRO A 65 16.85 -4.56 2.75
N ALA A 66 17.29 -5.81 2.80
CA ALA A 66 18.17 -6.35 3.84
C ALA A 66 19.58 -5.74 3.75
#